data_AF-A0A8T0XT15-F1
#
_entry.id   AF-A0A8T0XT15-F1
#
_cell.length_a   1.000
_cell.length_b   1.000
_cell.length_c   1.000
_cell.angle_alpha   90.00
_cell.angle_beta   90.00
_cell.angle_gamma   90.00
#
_symmetry.space_group_name_H-M   'P 1'
#
loop_
_entity.id
_entity.type
_entity.pdbx_description
1 polymer ?
#
loop_
_entity_poly.entity_id
_entity_poly.type
_entity_poly.pdbx_seq_one_letter_code
_entity_poly.pdbx_strand_id
1 'polypeptide(L)'
;MMHFVVQGTDQQLEPAEIVCDFETGLLNAVNTQFPNALVIGCLFHLKQALRRAMKRFAIPEEECCIAMISGVLDMLTVVEHSLIERGTKWVKREIRERCSAAGIAYSKAKWRGFWGYFRRTWVEQYGVKVWNVAGLDNELIARPNNPLGRFNRELNSRFLSPRPSMATFVGVIKTLSSEYVQRLADVPRGRVRHAPRERIQLPVPIGIPEDIADDSDSDEPLALKHASDSSLDEESNDDEEEGTSFSV
;
A
#
# COMPACT_ATOMS: atom_id res chain seq x y z
N MET A 1 -15.98 -14.60 -9.76
CA MET A 1 -16.56 -13.85 -8.62
C MET A 1 -17.44 -12.69 -9.11
N MET A 2 -16.92 -11.75 -9.91
CA MET A 2 -17.68 -10.63 -10.50
C MET A 2 -18.94 -11.05 -11.28
N HIS A 3 -18.87 -12.16 -12.03
CA HIS A 3 -20.03 -12.73 -12.74
C HIS A 3 -21.23 -13.00 -11.82
N PHE A 4 -21.01 -13.45 -10.58
CA PHE A 4 -22.09 -13.70 -9.62
C PHE A 4 -22.69 -12.40 -9.05
N VAL A 5 -21.90 -11.32 -8.98
CA VAL A 5 -22.39 -9.99 -8.60
C VAL A 5 -23.29 -9.46 -9.70
N VAL A 6 -22.87 -9.54 -10.97
CA VAL A 6 -23.69 -9.14 -12.11
C VAL A 6 -24.97 -9.96 -12.16
N GLN A 7 -24.91 -11.29 -12.02
CA GLN A 7 -26.10 -12.15 -12.00
C GLN A 7 -27.03 -11.85 -10.81
N GLY A 8 -26.49 -11.50 -9.64
CA GLY A 8 -27.28 -11.25 -8.44
C GLY A 8 -27.87 -9.84 -8.35
N THR A 9 -27.28 -8.88 -9.07
CA THR A 9 -27.70 -7.46 -9.03
C THR A 9 -28.36 -7.00 -10.32
N ASP A 10 -28.21 -7.76 -11.41
CA ASP A 10 -28.55 -7.38 -12.78
C ASP A 10 -27.91 -6.04 -13.21
N GLN A 11 -26.79 -5.68 -12.55
CA GLN A 11 -26.04 -4.45 -12.81
C GLN A 11 -24.63 -4.81 -13.26
N GLN A 12 -24.25 -4.30 -14.43
CA GLN A 12 -22.87 -4.35 -14.89
C GLN A 12 -22.05 -3.34 -14.09
N LEU A 13 -20.95 -3.82 -13.52
CA LEU A 13 -20.01 -2.94 -12.82
C LEU A 13 -19.16 -2.20 -13.86
N GLU A 14 -19.27 -0.89 -13.89
CA GLU A 14 -18.42 0.00 -14.68
C GLU A 14 -17.68 0.97 -13.75
N PRO A 15 -16.72 0.45 -12.96
CA PRO A 15 -15.95 1.31 -12.07
C PRO A 15 -15.14 2.29 -12.91
N ALA A 16 -15.23 3.57 -12.57
CA ALA A 16 -14.30 4.57 -13.09
C ALA A 16 -12.87 4.28 -12.62
N GLU A 17 -12.73 3.71 -11.42
CA GLU A 17 -11.43 3.52 -10.76
C GLU A 17 -11.43 2.31 -9.84
N ILE A 18 -10.27 1.67 -9.73
CA ILE A 18 -10.06 0.47 -8.93
C ILE A 18 -8.76 0.64 -8.14
N VAL A 19 -8.88 0.58 -6.81
CA VAL A 19 -7.72 0.56 -5.91
C VAL A 19 -7.48 -0.88 -5.46
N CYS A 20 -6.28 -1.40 -5.68
CA CYS A 20 -5.96 -2.79 -5.34
C CYS A 20 -4.51 -2.95 -4.86
N ASP A 21 -4.20 -4.18 -4.45
CA ASP A 21 -2.87 -4.55 -3.98
C ASP A 21 -1.91 -4.79 -5.16
N PHE A 22 -0.62 -4.77 -4.87
CA PHE A 22 0.42 -4.93 -5.88
C PHE A 22 0.68 -6.40 -6.19
N GLU A 23 -0.19 -6.99 -7.00
CA GLU A 23 -0.01 -8.35 -7.52
C GLU A 23 -0.19 -8.34 -9.03
N THR A 24 0.80 -8.80 -9.78
CA THR A 24 0.76 -8.81 -11.25
C THR A 24 -0.47 -9.54 -11.79
N GLY A 25 -0.84 -10.67 -11.17
CA GLY A 25 -2.03 -11.43 -11.53
C GLY A 25 -3.31 -10.62 -11.33
N LEU A 26 -3.44 -9.95 -10.18
CA LEU A 26 -4.58 -9.09 -9.86
C LEU A 26 -4.67 -7.90 -10.81
N LEU A 27 -3.57 -7.18 -11.03
CA LEU A 27 -3.51 -6.03 -11.94
C LEU A 27 -3.91 -6.44 -13.37
N ASN A 28 -3.40 -7.58 -13.86
CA ASN A 28 -3.74 -8.08 -15.18
C ASN A 28 -5.23 -8.47 -15.28
N ALA A 29 -5.76 -9.16 -14.27
CA ALA A 29 -7.16 -9.56 -14.24
C ALA A 29 -8.10 -8.34 -14.20
N VAL A 30 -7.76 -7.33 -13.39
CA VAL A 30 -8.52 -6.08 -13.29
C VAL A 30 -8.49 -5.32 -14.60
N ASN A 31 -7.32 -5.11 -15.21
CA ASN A 31 -7.21 -4.42 -16.50
C ASN A 31 -7.95 -5.16 -17.63
N THR A 32 -7.98 -6.50 -17.58
CA THR A 32 -8.72 -7.30 -18.57
C THR A 32 -10.23 -7.14 -18.40
N GLN A 33 -10.73 -7.13 -17.15
CA GLN A 33 -12.17 -7.02 -16.87
C GLN A 33 -12.69 -5.59 -16.98
N PHE A 34 -11.86 -4.59 -16.65
CA PHE A 34 -12.24 -3.18 -16.61
C PHE A 34 -11.21 -2.32 -17.33
N PRO A 35 -11.10 -2.43 -18.68
CA PRO A 35 -10.06 -1.73 -19.45
C PRO A 35 -10.20 -0.20 -19.41
N ASN A 36 -11.40 0.30 -19.08
CA ASN A 36 -11.69 1.73 -18.97
C ASN A 36 -11.49 2.27 -17.53
N ALA A 37 -11.24 1.40 -16.55
CA ALA A 37 -11.04 1.83 -15.17
C ALA A 37 -9.60 2.31 -14.96
N LEU A 38 -9.43 3.38 -14.20
CA LEU A 38 -8.13 3.78 -13.68
C LEU A 38 -7.72 2.83 -12.55
N VAL A 39 -6.70 2.01 -12.78
CA VAL A 39 -6.18 1.07 -11.77
C VAL A 39 -5.03 1.71 -11.01
N ILE A 40 -5.21 1.87 -9.69
CA ILE A 40 -4.24 2.50 -8.79
C ILE A 40 -3.88 1.50 -7.68
N GLY A 41 -2.60 1.41 -7.38
CA GLY A 41 -2.09 0.62 -6.27
C GLY A 41 -2.38 1.29 -4.93
N CYS A 42 -2.72 0.49 -3.93
CA CYS A 42 -3.03 0.97 -2.60
C CYS A 42 -1.79 1.58 -1.91
N LEU A 43 -1.84 2.87 -1.53
CA LEU A 43 -0.75 3.55 -0.81
C LEU A 43 -0.35 2.84 0.49
N PHE A 44 -1.32 2.28 1.22
CA PHE A 44 -1.04 1.53 2.45
C PHE A 44 -0.16 0.31 2.16
N HIS A 45 -0.51 -0.49 1.15
CA HIS A 45 0.26 -1.67 0.77
C HIS A 45 1.61 -1.30 0.15
N LEU A 46 1.70 -0.17 -0.56
CA LEU A 46 2.98 0.39 -0.98
C LEU A 46 3.87 0.67 0.23
N LYS A 47 3.39 1.48 1.19
CA LYS A 47 4.13 1.83 2.41
C LYS A 47 4.52 0.58 3.20
N GLN A 48 3.62 -0.40 3.33
CA GLN A 48 3.91 -1.67 3.99
C GLN A 48 4.97 -2.50 3.25
N ALA A 49 4.89 -2.60 1.92
CA ALA A 49 5.85 -3.34 1.11
C ALA A 49 7.23 -2.69 1.14
N LEU A 50 7.31 -1.35 1.06
CA LEU A 50 8.55 -0.60 1.21
C LEU A 50 9.18 -0.82 2.59
N ARG A 51 8.37 -0.75 3.65
CA ARG A 51 8.83 -1.02 5.03
C ARG A 51 9.38 -2.43 5.20
N ARG A 52 8.67 -3.45 4.68
CA ARG A 52 9.14 -4.85 4.67
C ARG A 52 10.43 -4.99 3.88
N ALA A 53 10.56 -4.31 2.74
CA ALA A 53 11.78 -4.30 1.95
C ALA A 53 12.96 -3.69 2.73
N MET A 54 12.78 -2.57 3.41
CA MET A 54 13.82 -1.97 4.25
C MET A 54 14.31 -2.95 5.33
N LYS A 55 13.38 -3.66 5.99
CA LYS A 55 13.71 -4.73 6.95
C LYS A 55 14.51 -5.87 6.30
N ARG A 56 14.15 -6.32 5.09
CA ARG A 56 14.89 -7.35 4.34
C ARG A 56 16.32 -6.93 3.98
N PHE A 57 16.55 -5.66 3.70
CA PHE A 57 17.90 -5.10 3.49
C PHE A 57 18.64 -4.79 4.81
N ALA A 58 18.06 -5.19 5.95
CA ALA A 58 18.58 -4.98 7.30
C ALA A 58 18.89 -3.50 7.61
N ILE A 59 18.15 -2.56 7.00
CA ILE A 59 18.26 -1.13 7.32
C ILE A 59 17.86 -0.95 8.79
N PRO A 60 18.66 -0.24 9.60
CA PRO A 60 18.35 0.04 11.00
C PRO A 60 16.95 0.63 11.19
N GLU A 61 16.33 0.31 12.32
CA GLU A 61 14.96 0.73 12.61
C GLU A 61 14.82 2.25 12.64
N GLU A 62 15.81 2.97 13.20
CA GLU A 62 15.74 4.44 13.26
C GLU A 62 15.77 5.08 11.86
N GLU A 63 16.57 4.51 10.94
CA GLU A 63 16.61 4.95 9.54
C GLU A 63 15.29 4.62 8.82
N CYS A 64 14.70 3.46 9.10
CA CYS A 64 13.38 3.09 8.57
C CYS A 64 12.30 4.06 9.03
N CYS A 65 12.28 4.40 10.32
CA CYS A 65 11.33 5.35 10.89
C CYS A 65 11.42 6.69 10.18
N ILE A 66 12.64 7.23 9.99
CA ILE A 66 12.86 8.48 9.25
C ILE A 66 12.28 8.41 7.83
N ALA A 67 12.58 7.33 7.11
CA ALA A 67 12.12 7.18 5.73
C ALA A 67 10.59 7.05 5.63
N MET A 68 9.93 6.50 6.65
CA MET A 68 8.48 6.31 6.70
C MET A 68 7.69 7.55 7.16
N ILE A 69 8.37 8.60 7.64
CA ILE A 69 7.74 9.89 7.97
C ILE A 69 7.01 10.42 6.74
N SER A 70 5.80 10.94 6.96
CA SER A 70 5.00 11.59 5.93
C SER A 70 5.81 12.71 5.25
N GLY A 71 5.84 12.70 3.92
CA GLY A 71 6.59 13.63 3.09
C GLY A 71 8.05 13.23 2.82
N VAL A 72 8.47 12.01 3.19
CA VAL A 72 9.80 11.47 2.86
C VAL A 72 9.68 10.46 1.72
N LEU A 73 9.52 9.16 1.98
CA LEU A 73 9.37 8.16 0.90
C LEU A 73 8.07 8.33 0.10
N ASP A 74 6.97 8.63 0.78
CA ASP A 74 5.66 8.79 0.14
C ASP A 74 5.55 10.09 -0.68
N MET A 75 6.53 10.99 -0.60
CA MET A 75 6.65 12.11 -1.53
C MET A 75 6.72 11.65 -2.99
N LEU A 76 7.36 10.50 -3.26
CA LEU A 76 7.45 9.95 -4.61
C LEU A 76 6.08 9.63 -5.22
N THR A 77 5.06 9.41 -4.39
CA THR A 77 3.71 9.07 -4.85
C THR A 77 2.96 10.27 -5.40
N VAL A 78 3.37 11.49 -5.02
CA VAL A 78 2.66 12.74 -5.39
C VAL A 78 3.47 13.66 -6.30
N VAL A 79 4.74 13.33 -6.53
CA VAL A 79 5.63 14.03 -7.47
C VAL A 79 5.23 13.66 -8.91
N GLU A 80 5.25 14.63 -9.83
CA GLU A 80 4.94 14.35 -11.24
C GLU A 80 5.75 13.20 -11.82
N HIS A 81 5.15 12.41 -12.71
CA HIS A 81 5.76 11.21 -13.28
C HIS A 81 7.12 11.49 -13.95
N SER A 82 7.23 12.63 -14.65
CA SER A 82 8.46 13.10 -15.31
C SER A 82 9.59 13.39 -14.33
N LEU A 83 9.27 13.60 -13.05
CA LEU A 83 10.21 14.02 -12.02
C LEU A 83 10.60 12.87 -11.07
N ILE A 84 10.14 11.64 -11.28
CA ILE A 84 10.41 10.52 -10.35
C ILE A 84 11.90 10.26 -10.13
N GLU A 85 12.71 10.33 -11.17
CA GLU A 85 14.16 10.16 -11.02
C GLU A 85 14.75 11.24 -10.12
N ARG A 86 14.36 12.50 -10.36
CA ARG A 86 14.78 13.66 -9.57
C ARG A 86 14.24 13.60 -8.14
N GLY A 87 12.98 13.19 -7.97
CA GLY A 87 12.33 12.96 -6.68
C GLY A 87 13.04 11.86 -5.89
N THR A 88 13.50 10.80 -6.55
CA THR A 88 14.27 9.72 -5.90
C THR A 88 15.58 10.26 -5.35
N LYS A 89 16.28 11.12 -6.11
CA LYS A 89 17.50 11.80 -5.63
C LYS A 89 17.19 12.70 -4.43
N TRP A 90 16.08 13.44 -4.49
CA TRP A 90 15.61 14.27 -3.38
C TRP A 90 15.35 13.44 -2.12
N VAL A 91 14.59 12.35 -2.21
CA VAL A 91 14.28 11.48 -1.05
C VAL A 91 15.54 10.84 -0.48
N LYS A 92 16.47 10.38 -1.33
CA LYS A 92 17.78 9.88 -0.91
C LYS A 92 18.53 10.90 -0.05
N ARG A 93 18.54 12.17 -0.47
CA ARG A 93 19.15 13.27 0.29
C ARG A 93 18.40 13.56 1.59
N GLU A 94 17.07 13.66 1.53
CA GLU A 94 16.21 13.96 2.68
C GLU A 94 16.41 12.96 3.83
N ILE A 95 16.47 11.65 3.52
CA ILE A 95 16.72 10.61 4.53
C ILE A 95 18.09 10.81 5.17
N ARG A 96 19.14 11.08 4.37
CA ARG A 96 20.51 11.30 4.89
C ARG A 96 20.58 12.52 5.79
N GLU A 97 19.96 13.62 5.38
CA GLU A 97 19.95 14.87 6.15
C GLU A 97 19.21 14.69 7.48
N ARG A 98 18.06 14.02 7.48
CA ARG A 98 17.32 13.71 8.71
C ARG A 98 18.08 12.75 9.63
N CYS A 99 18.74 11.72 9.08
CA CYS A 99 19.63 10.86 9.88
C CYS A 99 20.74 11.68 10.53
N SER A 100 21.41 12.55 9.77
CA SER A 100 22.47 13.42 10.29
C SER A 100 21.96 14.36 11.38
N ALA A 101 20.80 14.98 11.20
CA ALA A 101 20.18 15.88 12.17
C ALA A 101 19.79 15.16 13.47
N ALA A 102 19.40 13.88 13.38
CA ALA A 102 19.09 13.02 14.51
C ALA A 102 20.32 12.32 15.13
N GLY A 103 21.53 12.53 14.58
CA GLY A 103 22.76 11.86 15.05
C GLY A 103 22.84 10.37 14.70
N ILE A 104 22.06 9.91 13.73
CA ILE A 104 22.01 8.52 13.26
C ILE A 104 22.99 8.31 12.11
N ALA A 105 23.83 7.29 12.21
CA ALA A 105 24.76 6.93 11.14
C ALA A 105 24.02 6.32 9.95
N TYR A 106 24.15 6.93 8.77
CA TYR A 106 23.44 6.48 7.55
C TYR A 106 24.07 5.21 6.93
N SER A 107 23.28 4.15 6.79
CA SER A 107 23.72 2.86 6.25
C SER A 107 23.82 2.84 4.72
N LYS A 108 24.79 3.58 4.15
CA LYS A 108 24.92 3.81 2.70
C LYS A 108 24.82 2.54 1.84
N ALA A 109 25.50 1.45 2.21
CA ALA A 109 25.49 0.20 1.45
C ALA A 109 24.12 -0.50 1.45
N LYS A 110 23.39 -0.48 2.57
CA LYS A 110 22.06 -1.12 2.70
C LYS A 110 21.02 -0.35 1.89
N TRP A 111 21.06 0.99 1.98
CA TRP A 111 20.21 1.86 1.18
C TRP A 111 20.45 1.69 -0.31
N ARG A 112 21.71 1.51 -0.76
CA ARG A 112 22.00 1.19 -2.17
C ARG A 112 21.24 -0.05 -2.65
N GLY A 113 21.24 -1.11 -1.84
CA GLY A 113 20.48 -2.33 -2.12
C GLY A 113 18.97 -2.09 -2.21
N PHE A 114 18.42 -1.35 -1.24
CA PHE A 114 17.00 -0.96 -1.22
C PHE A 114 16.60 -0.15 -2.46
N TRP A 115 17.40 0.85 -2.87
CA TRP A 115 17.09 1.68 -4.04
C TRP A 115 17.20 0.91 -5.35
N GLY A 116 18.14 -0.02 -5.46
CA GLY A 116 18.20 -0.96 -6.58
C GLY A 116 16.94 -1.84 -6.66
N TYR A 117 16.47 -2.35 -5.52
CA TYR A 117 15.17 -3.03 -5.45
C TYR A 117 14.01 -2.11 -5.83
N PHE A 118 14.00 -0.88 -5.31
CA PHE A 118 12.93 0.08 -5.56
C PHE A 118 12.76 0.36 -7.04
N ARG A 119 13.86 0.62 -7.74
CA ARG A 119 13.88 0.85 -9.19
C ARG A 119 13.31 -0.36 -9.94
N ARG A 120 13.87 -1.56 -9.72
CA ARG A 120 13.44 -2.78 -10.42
C ARG A 120 11.97 -3.11 -10.19
N THR A 121 11.49 -3.00 -8.95
CA THR A 121 10.14 -3.41 -8.60
C THR A 121 9.12 -2.31 -8.92
N TRP A 122 9.33 -1.08 -8.45
CA TRP A 122 8.30 -0.03 -8.53
C TRP A 122 8.37 0.80 -9.81
N VAL A 123 9.57 1.01 -10.37
CA VAL A 123 9.72 1.81 -11.59
C VAL A 123 9.62 0.91 -12.83
N GLU A 124 10.32 -0.22 -12.85
CA GLU A 124 10.41 -1.09 -14.03
C GLU A 124 9.27 -2.12 -14.10
N GLN A 125 9.03 -2.88 -13.02
CA GLN A 125 8.04 -3.96 -13.02
C GLN A 125 6.59 -3.47 -12.93
N TYR A 126 6.23 -2.69 -11.89
CA TYR A 126 4.86 -2.19 -11.74
C TYR A 126 4.58 -0.93 -12.57
N GLY A 127 5.61 -0.11 -12.81
CA GLY A 127 5.48 1.16 -13.52
C GLY A 127 4.94 2.29 -12.64
N VAL A 128 5.50 3.48 -12.81
CA VAL A 128 5.16 4.70 -12.02
C VAL A 128 3.66 4.99 -11.99
N LYS A 129 2.99 4.83 -13.14
CA LYS A 129 1.55 5.15 -13.29
C LYS A 129 0.64 4.38 -12.36
N VAL A 130 1.07 3.21 -11.88
CA VAL A 130 0.23 2.35 -11.05
C VAL A 130 0.19 2.85 -9.60
N TRP A 131 1.26 3.43 -9.08
CA TRP A 131 1.34 3.81 -7.66
C TRP A 131 1.47 5.32 -7.42
N ASN A 132 1.81 6.08 -8.46
CA ASN A 132 1.84 7.53 -8.41
C ASN A 132 0.46 8.12 -8.71
N VAL A 133 0.14 9.17 -8.00
CA VAL A 133 -1.18 9.79 -7.95
C VAL A 133 -1.12 11.29 -8.23
N ALA A 134 0.02 11.78 -8.73
CA ALA A 134 0.19 13.18 -9.10
C ALA A 134 -0.85 13.59 -10.15
N GLY A 135 -1.60 14.65 -9.86
CA GLY A 135 -2.65 15.16 -10.75
C GLY A 135 -3.96 14.39 -10.69
N LEU A 136 -4.09 13.37 -9.84
CA LEU A 136 -5.37 12.72 -9.55
C LEU A 136 -6.11 13.43 -8.41
N ASP A 137 -7.44 13.36 -8.39
CA ASP A 137 -8.24 14.01 -7.35
C ASP A 137 -8.06 13.31 -5.98
N ASN A 138 -7.84 14.11 -4.93
CA ASN A 138 -7.43 13.65 -3.60
C ASN A 138 -8.49 12.76 -2.91
N GLU A 139 -9.78 12.85 -3.28
CA GLU A 139 -10.83 12.00 -2.69
C GLU A 139 -10.69 10.50 -3.02
N LEU A 140 -9.91 10.17 -4.06
CA LEU A 140 -9.72 8.82 -4.57
C LEU A 140 -8.62 8.07 -3.81
N ILE A 141 -7.53 8.78 -3.55
CA ILE A 141 -6.29 8.27 -2.95
C ILE A 141 -6.37 8.29 -1.43
N ALA A 142 -7.18 9.20 -0.87
CA ALA A 142 -7.39 9.35 0.56
C ALA A 142 -8.20 8.22 1.20
N ARG A 143 -8.57 7.16 0.46
CA ARG A 143 -9.35 6.04 1.00
C ARG A 143 -8.43 5.13 1.81
N PRO A 144 -8.51 5.16 3.16
CA PRO A 144 -7.73 4.25 3.97
C PRO A 144 -8.14 2.81 3.66
N ASN A 145 -7.19 1.89 3.84
CA ASN A 145 -7.48 0.46 3.92
C ASN A 145 -8.32 0.11 5.18
N ASN A 146 -8.74 1.11 5.98
CA ASN A 146 -9.57 0.88 7.16
C ASN A 146 -10.80 0.00 6.86
N PRO A 147 -11.54 0.16 5.75
CA PRO A 147 -12.65 -0.73 5.43
C PRO A 147 -12.22 -2.19 5.18
N LEU A 148 -11.16 -2.45 4.41
CA LEU A 148 -10.72 -3.82 4.08
C LEU A 148 -10.01 -4.45 5.28
N GLY A 149 -9.11 -3.72 5.94
CA GLY A 149 -8.43 -4.18 7.16
C GLY A 149 -9.42 -4.43 8.31
N ARG A 150 -10.44 -3.58 8.47
CA ARG A 150 -11.54 -3.83 9.42
C ARG A 150 -12.35 -5.05 9.01
N PHE A 151 -12.64 -5.21 7.72
CA PHE A 151 -13.36 -6.40 7.24
C PHE A 151 -12.54 -7.67 7.47
N ASN A 152 -11.23 -7.67 7.21
CA ASN A 152 -10.36 -8.82 7.46
C ASN A 152 -10.29 -9.16 8.95
N ARG A 153 -10.16 -8.16 9.85
CA ARG A 153 -10.21 -8.38 11.30
C ARG A 153 -11.55 -8.94 11.74
N GLU A 154 -12.66 -8.37 11.24
CA GLU A 154 -14.00 -8.87 11.52
C GLU A 154 -14.14 -10.31 11.04
N LEU A 155 -13.77 -10.59 9.79
CA LEU A 155 -13.80 -11.92 9.20
C LEU A 155 -12.98 -12.93 10.01
N ASN A 156 -11.73 -12.60 10.35
CA ASN A 156 -10.85 -13.45 11.14
C ASN A 156 -11.41 -13.69 12.54
N SER A 157 -12.02 -12.70 13.17
CA SER A 157 -12.65 -12.84 14.50
C SER A 157 -13.84 -13.82 14.52
N ARG A 158 -14.47 -14.07 13.36
CA ARG A 158 -15.58 -15.05 13.24
C ARG A 158 -15.09 -16.49 13.14
N PHE A 159 -13.80 -16.73 12.93
CA PHE A 159 -13.22 -18.07 12.87
C PHE A 159 -12.55 -18.44 14.19
N LEU A 160 -12.94 -19.57 14.77
CA LEU A 160 -12.33 -20.12 15.99
C LEU A 160 -11.02 -20.88 15.73
N SER A 161 -10.68 -21.14 14.47
CA SER A 161 -9.50 -21.87 14.04
C SER A 161 -8.91 -21.20 12.79
N PRO A 162 -7.57 -21.11 12.69
CA PRO A 162 -6.90 -20.63 11.47
C PRO A 162 -7.21 -21.45 10.22
N ARG A 163 -7.67 -22.71 10.39
CA ARG A 163 -8.01 -23.62 9.28
C ARG A 163 -9.41 -24.21 9.48
N PRO A 164 -10.48 -23.46 9.16
CA PRO A 164 -11.85 -23.96 9.25
C PRO A 164 -12.17 -24.99 8.16
N SER A 165 -13.17 -25.85 8.41
CA SER A 165 -13.72 -26.71 7.35
C SER A 165 -14.41 -25.85 6.28
N MET A 166 -14.52 -26.36 5.05
CA MET A 166 -15.23 -25.65 3.97
C MET A 166 -16.69 -25.32 4.36
N ALA A 167 -17.37 -26.23 5.07
CA ALA A 167 -18.73 -26.00 5.55
C ALA A 167 -18.79 -24.85 6.57
N THR A 168 -17.85 -24.81 7.51
CA THR A 168 -17.71 -23.72 8.49
C THR A 168 -17.41 -22.40 7.79
N PHE A 169 -16.48 -22.41 6.84
CA PHE A 169 -16.13 -21.24 6.04
C PHE A 169 -17.35 -20.64 5.33
N VAL A 170 -18.07 -21.46 4.56
CA VAL A 170 -19.28 -21.02 3.85
C VAL A 170 -20.36 -20.54 4.83
N GLY A 171 -20.54 -21.21 5.96
CA GLY A 171 -21.53 -20.82 6.99
C GLY A 171 -21.24 -19.45 7.61
N VAL A 172 -19.98 -19.18 7.96
CA VAL A 172 -19.53 -17.89 8.49
C VAL A 172 -19.73 -16.78 7.46
N ILE A 173 -19.29 -16.99 6.22
CA ILE A 173 -19.45 -16.00 5.14
C ILE A 173 -20.92 -15.66 4.88
N LYS A 174 -21.80 -16.67 4.88
CA LYS A 174 -23.26 -16.43 4.72
C LYS A 174 -23.82 -15.59 5.84
N THR A 175 -23.45 -15.89 7.08
CA THR A 175 -23.93 -15.17 8.28
C THR A 175 -23.49 -13.71 8.23
N LEU A 176 -22.19 -13.47 8.02
CA LEU A 176 -21.62 -12.13 7.83
C LEU A 176 -22.32 -11.34 6.72
N SER A 177 -22.55 -11.99 5.58
CA SER A 177 -23.22 -11.35 4.42
C SER A 177 -24.64 -10.92 4.77
N SER A 178 -25.43 -11.79 5.41
CA SER A 178 -26.81 -11.47 5.83
C SER A 178 -26.86 -10.33 6.83
N GLU A 179 -25.98 -10.33 7.83
CA GLU A 179 -25.86 -9.24 8.80
C GLU A 179 -25.50 -7.90 8.12
N TYR A 180 -24.60 -7.94 7.13
CA TYR A 180 -24.20 -6.76 6.39
C TYR A 180 -25.35 -6.17 5.56
N VAL A 181 -26.13 -7.03 4.86
CA VAL A 181 -27.33 -6.62 4.13
C VAL A 181 -28.35 -5.98 5.06
N GLN A 182 -28.58 -6.59 6.23
CA GLN A 182 -29.48 -6.04 7.25
C GLN A 182 -29.01 -4.66 7.73
N ARG A 183 -27.70 -4.52 7.99
CA ARG A 183 -27.09 -3.25 8.41
C ARG A 183 -27.27 -2.16 7.35
N LEU A 184 -27.11 -2.48 6.07
CA LEU A 184 -27.35 -1.54 4.96
C LEU A 184 -28.82 -1.10 4.90
N ALA A 185 -29.78 -2.01 5.12
CA ALA A 185 -31.19 -1.68 5.15
C ALA A 185 -31.58 -0.78 6.35
N ASP A 186 -30.83 -0.87 7.46
CA ASP A 186 -31.05 -0.11 8.68
C ASP A 186 -30.44 1.31 8.66
N VAL A 187 -29.52 1.60 7.73
CA VAL A 187 -28.92 2.94 7.55
C VAL A 187 -29.95 4.00 7.13
N PRO A 188 -30.73 3.83 6.02
CA PRO A 188 -31.76 4.79 5.64
C PRO A 188 -32.84 4.97 6.71
N ARG A 189 -33.00 3.98 7.58
CA ARG A 189 -33.97 3.97 8.68
C ARG A 189 -33.45 4.66 9.95
N GLY A 190 -32.22 5.20 9.92
CA GLY A 190 -31.60 5.90 11.05
C GLY A 190 -31.22 4.99 12.23
N ARG A 191 -31.30 3.67 12.06
CA ARG A 191 -31.02 2.69 13.13
C ARG A 191 -29.53 2.38 13.27
N VAL A 192 -28.75 2.66 12.24
CA VAL A 192 -27.28 2.52 12.23
C VAL A 192 -26.68 3.78 11.63
N ARG A 193 -25.70 4.38 12.32
CA ARG A 193 -24.91 5.50 11.77
C ARG A 193 -23.75 4.97 10.94
N HIS A 194 -23.48 5.60 9.80
CA HIS A 194 -22.21 5.41 9.10
C HIS A 194 -21.06 5.90 9.98
N ALA A 195 -20.05 5.06 10.16
CA ALA A 195 -18.79 5.52 10.73
C ALA A 195 -18.18 6.55 9.74
N PRO A 196 -17.73 7.72 10.23
CA PRO A 196 -16.97 8.64 9.40
C PRO A 196 -15.78 7.90 8.81
N ARG A 197 -15.54 8.06 7.51
CA ARG A 197 -14.32 7.57 6.88
C ARG A 197 -13.24 8.62 7.15
N GLU A 198 -12.20 8.24 7.88
CA GLU A 198 -10.97 9.03 7.94
C GLU A 198 -10.39 9.17 6.54
N ARG A 199 -9.94 10.37 6.18
CA ARG A 199 -9.27 10.64 4.91
C ARG A 199 -7.78 10.62 5.16
N ILE A 200 -7.02 9.82 4.40
CA ILE A 200 -5.56 9.90 4.40
C ILE A 200 -5.19 11.26 3.79
N GLN A 201 -4.37 12.03 4.50
CA GLN A 201 -3.75 13.23 3.95
C GLN A 201 -2.48 12.83 3.22
N LEU A 202 -2.46 13.06 1.90
CA LEU A 202 -1.25 12.92 1.12
C LEU A 202 -0.28 14.06 1.43
N PRO A 203 1.04 13.83 1.31
CA PRO A 203 2.00 14.90 1.40
C PRO A 203 1.77 15.92 0.28
N VAL A 204 2.03 17.18 0.58
CA VAL A 204 1.98 18.25 -0.43
C VAL A 204 3.22 18.10 -1.33
N PRO A 205 3.06 18.02 -2.67
CA PRO A 205 4.20 17.94 -3.58
C PRO A 205 5.14 19.14 -3.39
N ILE A 206 6.43 18.85 -3.27
CA ILE A 206 7.47 19.87 -3.17
C ILE A 206 8.00 20.26 -4.55
N GLY A 207 8.45 21.50 -4.68
CA GLY A 207 9.26 21.92 -5.82
C GLY A 207 10.64 21.28 -5.73
N ILE A 208 10.91 20.29 -6.57
CA ILE A 208 12.20 19.59 -6.59
C ILE A 208 13.23 20.44 -7.37
N PRO A 209 14.33 20.90 -6.73
CA PRO A 209 15.35 21.70 -7.40
C PRO A 209 15.96 20.99 -8.62
N GLU A 210 16.36 21.75 -9.64
CA GLU A 210 16.97 21.21 -10.86
C GLU A 210 18.41 20.73 -10.66
N ASP A 211 19.09 21.26 -9.66
CA ASP A 211 20.51 21.08 -9.37
C ASP A 211 20.80 20.08 -8.24
N ILE A 212 19.87 19.15 -7.95
CA ILE A 212 20.11 18.12 -6.94
C ILE A 212 21.33 17.31 -7.36
N ALA A 213 22.41 17.46 -6.60
CA ALA A 213 23.67 16.78 -6.81
C ALA A 213 23.41 15.28 -7.03
N ASP A 214 23.88 14.79 -8.18
CA ASP A 214 23.88 13.38 -8.49
C ASP A 214 24.97 12.71 -7.68
N ASP A 215 24.65 12.41 -6.42
CA ASP A 215 25.51 11.61 -5.57
C ASP A 215 25.29 10.15 -5.96
N SER A 216 25.72 9.85 -7.19
CA SER A 216 25.60 8.60 -7.94
C SER A 216 26.31 7.49 -7.16
N ASP A 217 25.60 6.97 -6.18
CA ASP A 217 25.69 5.57 -5.84
C ASP A 217 25.18 4.83 -7.07
N SER A 218 26.09 4.45 -7.98
CA SER A 218 25.76 3.60 -9.11
C SER A 218 24.90 2.44 -8.60
N ASP A 219 23.67 2.34 -9.11
CA ASP A 219 22.68 1.33 -8.72
C ASP A 219 23.08 -0.06 -9.29
N GLU A 220 24.39 -0.38 -9.38
CA GLU A 220 24.82 -1.71 -9.78
C GLU A 220 24.54 -2.70 -8.65
N PRO A 221 23.77 -3.77 -8.91
CA PRO A 221 23.32 -4.67 -7.87
C PRO A 221 24.45 -5.56 -7.38
N LEU A 222 24.66 -5.57 -6.06
CA LEU A 222 25.22 -6.76 -5.41
C LEU A 222 24.20 -7.88 -5.58
N ALA A 223 24.58 -8.93 -6.30
CA ALA A 223 23.78 -10.13 -6.51
C ALA A 223 23.50 -10.85 -5.17
N LEU A 224 22.45 -10.42 -4.47
CA LEU A 224 21.84 -11.24 -3.43
C LEU A 224 20.99 -12.29 -4.14
N LYS A 225 21.43 -13.55 -3.99
CA LYS A 225 20.77 -14.74 -4.55
C LYS A 225 19.28 -14.69 -4.24
N HIS A 226 18.47 -14.73 -5.29
CA HIS A 226 17.03 -14.87 -5.21
C HIS A 226 16.69 -16.12 -4.38
N ALA A 227 16.15 -15.94 -3.18
CA ALA A 227 15.26 -16.93 -2.61
C ALA A 227 13.97 -16.81 -3.40
N SER A 228 13.62 -17.88 -4.12
CA SER A 228 12.37 -17.98 -4.86
C SER A 228 11.19 -17.54 -3.99
N ASP A 229 10.38 -16.66 -4.55
CA ASP A 229 9.09 -16.28 -4.02
C ASP A 229 8.13 -17.47 -4.23
N SER A 230 8.21 -18.46 -3.35
CA SER A 230 7.05 -19.28 -3.06
C SER A 230 6.36 -18.62 -1.87
N SER A 231 5.25 -17.94 -2.16
CA SER A 231 4.27 -17.56 -1.16
C SER A 231 3.80 -18.83 -0.43
N LEU A 232 4.45 -19.13 0.69
CA LEU A 232 3.89 -19.97 1.72
C LEU A 232 3.64 -19.06 2.91
N ASP A 233 2.36 -18.95 3.24
CA ASP A 233 1.84 -18.24 4.38
C ASP A 233 2.52 -18.73 5.66
N GLU A 234 3.40 -17.92 6.21
CA GLU A 234 3.63 -17.90 7.65
C GLU A 234 2.94 -16.66 8.20
N GLU A 235 1.68 -16.86 8.64
CA GLU A 235 1.07 -16.02 9.66
C GLU A 235 1.91 -16.17 10.94
N SER A 236 2.86 -15.25 11.14
CA SER A 236 3.44 -15.03 12.45
C SER A 236 2.72 -13.84 13.10
N ASN A 237 1.86 -14.16 14.07
CA ASN A 237 1.35 -13.24 15.07
C ASN A 237 2.52 -12.49 15.71
N ASP A 238 2.66 -11.20 15.39
CA ASP A 238 3.34 -10.21 16.22
C ASP A 238 2.52 -8.91 16.11
N ASP A 239 1.27 -8.98 16.61
CA ASP A 239 0.46 -7.81 16.97
C ASP A 239 0.41 -7.77 18.51
N GLU A 240 1.56 -7.59 19.15
CA GLU A 240 1.62 -6.99 20.49
C GLU A 240 2.56 -5.79 20.46
N GLU A 241 2.00 -4.67 20.93
CA GLU A 241 2.60 -3.35 21.13
C GLU A 241 2.90 -2.50 19.88
N GLU A 242 1.87 -1.82 19.38
CA GLU A 242 1.98 -0.37 19.19
C GLU A 242 0.60 0.30 19.29
N GLY A 243 0.08 0.31 20.51
CA GLY A 243 -0.90 1.30 20.93
C GLY A 243 -0.22 2.65 21.05
N THR A 244 0.08 3.30 19.92
CA THR A 244 0.32 4.75 19.93
C THR A 244 -0.48 5.39 18.81
N SER A 245 -1.48 6.15 19.23
CA SER A 245 -2.23 7.11 18.43
C SER A 245 -1.30 7.92 17.53
N PHE A 246 -1.28 7.63 16.23
CA PHE A 246 -0.81 8.60 15.24
C PHE A 246 -1.97 9.55 14.93
N SER A 247 -2.09 10.53 15.81
CA SER A 247 -2.87 11.74 15.61
C SER A 247 -1.91 12.90 15.33
N VAL A 248 -2.17 13.57 14.20
CA VAL A 248 -1.53 14.77 13.61
C VAL A 248 -0.29 14.50 12.77
#